data_AF-A0A7Z9I7U3-F1
#
_entry.id   AF-A0A7Z9I7U3-F1
#
_cell.length_a   1.000
_cell.length_b   1.000
_cell.length_c   1.000
_cell.angle_alpha   90.00
_cell.angle_beta   90.00
_cell.angle_gamma   90.00
#
_symmetry.space_group_name_H-M   'P 1'
#
loop_
_entity.id
_entity.type
_entity.pdbx_description
1 polymer ?
#
loop_
_entity_poly.entity_id
_entity_poly.type
_entity_poly.pdbx_seq_one_letter_code
_entity_poly.pdbx_strand_id
1 'polypeptide(L)'
;MKQPPFYWYKAKKILSKRDPILRKIIKKFNKGFLTTRKDPFFSLCRTIIGQQISTKAADSIWLKFEIKCKKRIIPKTVLKLTSRSLRNAGLSRQKINYLKNIAKSFKNKSFNM
;
A
#
# COMPACT_ATOMS: atom_id res chain seq x y z
N MET A 1 7.35 10.56 8.48
CA MET A 1 6.85 11.25 9.69
C MET A 1 7.73 10.81 10.86
N LYS A 2 8.21 11.74 11.70
CA LYS A 2 9.07 11.44 12.86
C LYS A 2 8.31 11.32 14.19
N GLN A 3 6.99 11.52 14.18
CA GLN A 3 6.16 11.50 15.39
C GLN A 3 5.00 10.50 15.26
N PRO A 4 4.59 9.88 16.38
CA PRO A 4 3.46 8.96 16.41
C PRO A 4 2.12 9.67 16.10
N PRO A 5 1.13 8.95 15.55
CA PRO A 5 -0.22 9.47 15.44
C PRO A 5 -0.79 9.90 16.80
N PHE A 6 -1.65 10.91 16.82
CA PHE A 6 -2.21 11.47 18.07
C PHE A 6 -2.89 10.41 18.96
N TYR A 7 -3.47 9.37 18.35
CA TYR A 7 -4.15 8.28 19.05
C TYR A 7 -3.20 7.20 19.60
N TRP A 8 -1.92 7.21 19.25
CA TRP A 8 -0.99 6.09 19.48
C TRP A 8 -0.88 5.68 20.95
N TYR A 9 -0.54 6.63 21.83
CA TYR A 9 -0.36 6.36 23.25
C TYR A 9 -1.68 6.01 23.95
N LYS A 10 -2.77 6.67 23.57
CA LYS A 10 -4.12 6.36 24.07
C LYS A 10 -4.52 4.93 23.71
N ALA A 11 -4.31 4.52 22.46
CA ALA A 11 -4.59 3.16 22.00
C ALA A 11 -3.75 2.11 22.76
N LYS A 12 -2.43 2.33 22.93
CA LYS A 12 -1.56 1.43 23.71
C LYS A 12 -2.06 1.24 25.15
N LYS A 13 -2.49 2.33 25.81
CA LYS A 13 -3.02 2.29 27.18
C LYS A 13 -4.33 1.50 27.26
N ILE A 14 -5.27 1.74 26.33
CA ILE A 14 -6.57 1.05 26.28
C ILE A 14 -6.36 -0.45 26.04
N LEU A 15 -5.56 -0.83 25.04
CA LEU A 15 -5.29 -2.23 24.71
C LEU A 15 -4.59 -2.96 25.86
N SER A 16 -3.58 -2.34 26.48
CA SER A 16 -2.86 -2.94 27.61
C SER A 16 -3.72 -3.12 28.86
N LYS A 17 -4.79 -2.32 29.03
CA LYS A 17 -5.74 -2.49 30.14
C LYS A 17 -6.73 -3.63 29.89
N ARG A 18 -7.18 -3.80 28.65
CA ARG A 18 -8.22 -4.77 28.29
C ARG A 18 -7.68 -6.18 28.04
N ASP A 19 -6.43 -6.31 27.63
CA ASP A 19 -5.87 -7.59 27.21
C ASP A 19 -4.45 -7.81 27.80
N PRO A 20 -4.28 -8.78 28.72
CA PRO A 20 -2.98 -9.13 29.30
C PRO A 20 -1.94 -9.67 28.31
N ILE A 21 -2.37 -10.34 27.23
CA ILE A 21 -1.50 -10.87 26.17
C ILE A 21 -0.98 -9.69 25.34
N LEU A 22 -1.86 -8.82 24.87
CA LEU A 22 -1.46 -7.60 24.17
C LEU A 22 -0.57 -6.70 25.04
N ARG A 23 -0.85 -6.60 26.35
CA ARG A 23 0.01 -5.88 27.30
C ARG A 23 1.45 -6.41 27.30
N LYS A 24 1.63 -7.73 27.31
CA LYS A 24 2.98 -8.35 27.25
C LYS A 24 3.67 -8.01 25.93
N ILE A 25 2.96 -8.12 24.80
CA ILE A 25 3.48 -7.81 23.46
C ILE A 25 3.88 -6.34 23.35
N ILE A 26 3.00 -5.41 23.77
CA ILE A 26 3.21 -3.97 23.72
C ILE A 26 4.40 -3.54 24.59
N LYS A 27 4.58 -4.16 25.77
CA LYS A 27 5.74 -3.90 26.64
C LYS A 27 7.03 -4.45 26.01
N LYS A 28 6.99 -5.65 25.43
CA LYS A 28 8.14 -6.30 24.78
C LYS A 28 8.60 -5.55 23.51
N PHE A 29 7.64 -5.11 22.68
CA PHE A 29 7.88 -4.42 21.41
C PHE A 29 7.43 -2.96 21.51
N ASN A 30 8.02 -2.21 22.43
CA ASN A 30 7.61 -0.83 22.70
C ASN A 30 8.20 0.21 21.73
N LYS A 31 9.12 -0.20 20.84
CA LYS A 31 9.82 0.66 19.87
C LYS A 31 8.99 0.86 18.61
N GLY A 32 8.95 2.11 18.13
CA GLY A 32 8.28 2.49 16.88
C GLY A 32 6.83 2.93 17.03
N PHE A 33 6.27 3.41 15.93
CA PHE A 33 4.88 3.84 15.81
C PHE A 33 4.36 3.65 14.40
N LEU A 34 3.03 3.60 14.24
CA LEU A 34 2.42 3.50 12.93
C LEU A 34 2.79 4.74 12.09
N THR A 35 3.31 4.50 10.89
CA THR A 35 3.63 5.55 9.94
C THR A 35 2.66 5.48 8.77
N THR A 36 2.28 6.65 8.25
CA THR A 36 1.40 6.75 7.08
C THR A 36 2.19 7.36 5.93
N ARG A 37 2.08 6.77 4.74
CA ARG A 37 2.48 7.42 3.49
C ARG A 37 1.33 8.31 3.03
N LYS A 38 1.62 9.59 2.74
CA LYS A 38 0.63 10.55 2.22
C LYS A 38 0.33 10.35 0.72
N ASP A 39 0.30 9.09 0.27
CA ASP A 39 -0.05 8.75 -1.11
C ASP A 39 -0.93 7.49 -1.13
N PRO A 40 -2.26 7.67 -1.03
CA PRO A 40 -3.21 6.57 -1.02
C PRO A 40 -3.19 5.78 -2.33
N PHE A 41 -3.03 6.46 -3.47
CA PHE A 41 -3.01 5.81 -4.78
C PHE A 41 -1.80 4.88 -4.93
N PHE A 42 -0.61 5.38 -4.57
CA PHE A 42 0.61 4.58 -4.53
C PHE A 42 0.46 3.38 -3.60
N SER A 43 -0.09 3.61 -2.41
CA SER A 43 -0.24 2.57 -1.39
C SER A 43 -1.19 1.46 -1.87
N LEU A 44 -2.31 1.83 -2.50
CA LEU A 44 -3.24 0.88 -3.11
C LEU A 44 -2.60 0.10 -4.27
N CYS A 45 -1.83 0.77 -5.14
CA CYS A 45 -1.07 0.08 -6.18
C CYS A 45 -0.13 -0.95 -5.57
N ARG A 46 0.59 -0.59 -4.50
CA ARG A 46 1.54 -1.49 -3.84
C ARG A 46 0.85 -2.70 -3.23
N THR A 47 -0.30 -2.49 -2.59
CA THR A 47 -1.14 -3.55 -2.03
C THR A 47 -1.62 -4.50 -3.11
N ILE A 48 -2.20 -4.01 -4.21
CA ILE A 48 -2.68 -4.86 -5.32
C ILE A 48 -1.54 -5.73 -5.87
N ILE A 49 -0.37 -5.14 -6.09
CA ILE A 49 0.78 -5.85 -6.68
C ILE A 49 1.24 -6.98 -5.75
N GLY A 50 1.24 -6.77 -4.44
CA GLY A 50 1.66 -7.75 -3.44
C GLY A 50 0.65 -8.84 -3.10
N GLN A 51 -0.59 -8.80 -3.62
CA GLN A 51 -1.60 -9.80 -3.28
C GLN A 51 -1.18 -11.23 -3.67
N GLN A 52 -1.37 -12.17 -2.75
CA GLN A 52 -1.17 -13.63 -2.91
C GLN A 52 0.24 -14.06 -3.38
N ILE A 53 1.27 -13.28 -3.07
CA ILE A 53 2.67 -13.60 -3.41
C ILE A 53 3.60 -13.22 -2.25
N SER A 54 4.83 -13.75 -2.28
CA SER A 54 5.86 -13.37 -1.31
C SER A 54 6.27 -11.90 -1.45
N THR A 55 6.81 -11.33 -0.37
CA THR A 55 7.36 -9.97 -0.36
C THR A 55 8.44 -9.78 -1.43
N LYS A 56 9.36 -10.73 -1.56
CA LYS A 56 10.43 -10.73 -2.58
C LYS A 56 9.88 -10.70 -4.01
N ALA A 57 8.85 -11.49 -4.30
CA ALA A 57 8.19 -11.50 -5.60
C ALA A 57 7.47 -10.16 -5.87
N ALA A 58 6.76 -9.64 -4.85
CA ALA A 58 6.08 -8.35 -4.95
C ALA A 58 7.06 -7.20 -5.20
N ASP A 59 8.24 -7.21 -4.57
CA ASP A 59 9.29 -6.22 -4.76
C ASP A 59 9.86 -6.26 -6.19
N SER A 60 10.11 -7.46 -6.72
CA SER A 60 10.59 -7.63 -8.09
C SER A 60 9.58 -7.09 -9.13
N ILE A 61 8.30 -7.42 -8.97
CA ILE A 61 7.23 -6.92 -9.85
C ILE A 61 7.08 -5.42 -9.69
N TRP A 62 7.17 -4.90 -8.46
CA TRP A 62 7.06 -3.48 -8.17
C TRP A 62 8.13 -2.65 -8.88
N LEU A 63 9.39 -3.06 -8.82
CA LEU A 63 10.50 -2.38 -9.50
C LEU A 63 10.25 -2.30 -11.02
N LYS A 64 9.82 -3.41 -11.64
CA LYS A 64 9.47 -3.43 -13.07
C LYS A 64 8.29 -2.51 -13.38
N PHE A 65 7.25 -2.54 -12.56
CA PHE A 65 6.07 -1.68 -12.69
C PHE A 65 6.41 -0.19 -12.57
N GLU A 66 7.26 0.17 -11.61
CA GLU A 66 7.72 1.54 -11.39
C GLU A 66 8.52 2.07 -12.59
N ILE A 67 9.39 1.23 -13.18
CA ILE A 67 10.10 1.54 -14.43
C ILE A 67 9.10 1.78 -15.57
N LYS A 68 8.08 0.93 -15.72
CA LYS A 68 7.01 1.17 -16.73
C LYS A 68 6.28 2.49 -16.48
N CYS A 69 6.10 2.90 -15.23
CA CYS A 69 5.51 4.17 -14.87
C CYS A 69 6.48 5.38 -14.93
N LYS A 70 7.71 5.20 -15.41
CA LYS A 70 8.77 6.23 -15.39
C LYS A 70 9.00 6.83 -14.00
N LYS A 71 8.94 5.99 -12.95
CA LYS A 71 9.03 6.39 -11.53
C LYS A 71 7.96 7.39 -11.06
N ARG A 72 6.89 7.57 -11.84
CA ARG A 72 5.77 8.47 -11.52
C ARG A 72 4.47 7.69 -11.52
N ILE A 73 4.13 7.13 -10.38
CA ILE A 73 2.94 6.28 -10.19
C ILE A 73 1.75 7.18 -9.85
N ILE A 74 1.04 7.64 -10.88
CA ILE A 74 -0.17 8.45 -10.77
C ILE A 74 -1.29 7.84 -11.63
N PRO A 75 -2.56 8.14 -11.38
CA PRO A 75 -3.66 7.55 -12.13
C PRO A 75 -3.51 7.69 -13.66
N LYS A 76 -3.10 8.86 -14.14
CA LYS A 76 -2.87 9.13 -15.58
C LYS A 76 -1.78 8.24 -16.18
N THR A 77 -0.69 7.95 -15.47
CA THR A 77 0.41 7.12 -16.02
C THR A 77 0.00 5.66 -16.08
N VAL A 78 -0.63 5.15 -15.02
CA VAL A 78 -1.14 3.77 -14.99
C VAL A 78 -2.20 3.53 -16.08
N LEU A 79 -3.09 4.49 -16.32
CA LEU A 79 -4.10 4.39 -17.39
C LEU A 79 -3.50 4.37 -18.80
N LYS A 80 -2.36 5.02 -19.03
CA LYS A 80 -1.67 5.02 -20.34
C LYS A 80 -0.93 3.72 -20.66
N LEU A 81 -0.56 2.92 -19.66
CA LEU A 81 0.16 1.66 -19.89
C LEU A 81 -0.73 0.59 -20.53
N THR A 82 -0.25 -0.09 -21.57
CA THR A 82 -1.01 -1.20 -22.17
C THR A 82 -1.02 -2.42 -21.24
N SER A 83 -2.07 -3.25 -21.32
CA SER A 83 -2.13 -4.51 -20.57
C SER A 83 -0.93 -5.42 -20.89
N ARG A 84 -0.42 -5.38 -22.13
CA ARG A 84 0.81 -6.10 -22.53
C ARG A 84 2.04 -5.59 -21.77
N SER A 85 2.21 -4.26 -21.67
CA SER A 85 3.31 -3.66 -20.91
C SER A 85 3.28 -4.05 -19.42
N LEU A 86 2.08 -4.07 -18.83
CA LEU A 86 1.88 -4.47 -17.44
C LEU A 86 2.10 -5.97 -17.21
N ARG A 87 1.68 -6.83 -18.15
CA ARG A 87 2.00 -8.27 -18.10
C ARG A 87 3.51 -8.51 -18.16
N ASN A 88 4.23 -7.78 -19.00
CA ASN A 88 5.69 -7.86 -19.08
C ASN A 88 6.40 -7.42 -17.78
N ALA A 89 5.71 -6.68 -16.89
CA ALA A 89 6.22 -6.37 -15.55
C ALA A 89 5.96 -7.50 -14.53
N GLY A 90 5.27 -8.58 -14.91
CA GLY A 90 4.93 -9.71 -14.05
C GLY A 90 3.55 -9.64 -13.41
N LEU A 91 2.68 -8.74 -13.88
CA LEU A 91 1.32 -8.60 -13.34
C LEU A 91 0.35 -9.60 -13.97
N SER A 92 -0.46 -10.25 -13.13
CA SER A 92 -1.57 -11.09 -13.58
C SER A 92 -2.67 -10.23 -14.22
N ARG A 93 -3.51 -10.87 -15.04
CA ARG A 93 -4.67 -10.21 -15.67
C ARG A 93 -5.59 -9.54 -14.64
N GLN A 94 -5.82 -10.20 -13.50
CA GLN A 94 -6.67 -9.68 -12.44
C GLN A 94 -6.05 -8.44 -11.76
N LYS A 95 -4.75 -8.47 -11.43
CA LYS A 95 -4.04 -7.31 -10.87
C LYS A 95 -4.04 -6.12 -11.83
N ILE A 96 -3.89 -6.37 -13.14
CA ILE A 96 -4.00 -5.33 -14.17
C ILE A 96 -5.39 -4.68 -14.14
N ASN A 97 -6.46 -5.48 -14.08
CA ASN A 97 -7.82 -4.95 -14.01
C ASN A 97 -8.02 -4.08 -12.77
N TYR A 98 -7.57 -4.53 -11.60
CA TYR A 98 -7.68 -3.77 -10.35
C TYR A 98 -6.91 -2.45 -10.39
N LEU A 99 -5.66 -2.47 -10.88
CA LEU A 99 -4.86 -1.25 -11.05
C LEU A 99 -5.54 -0.24 -11.98
N LYS A 100 -6.09 -0.72 -13.10
CA LYS A 100 -6.82 0.13 -14.06
C LYS A 100 -8.10 0.71 -13.46
N ASN A 101 -8.87 -0.10 -12.73
CA ASN A 101 -10.11 0.33 -12.09
C ASN A 101 -9.83 1.39 -11.03
N ILE A 102 -8.87 1.15 -10.12
CA ILE A 102 -8.48 2.14 -9.12
C ILE A 102 -7.95 3.42 -9.80
N ALA A 103 -7.11 3.31 -10.83
CA ALA A 103 -6.64 4.49 -11.56
C ALA A 103 -7.78 5.27 -12.23
N LYS A 104 -8.81 4.59 -12.76
CA LYS A 104 -10.00 5.25 -13.30
C LYS A 104 -10.79 5.96 -12.21
N SER A 105 -11.02 5.31 -11.07
CA SER A 105 -11.73 5.89 -9.92
C SER A 105 -11.03 7.12 -9.35
N PHE A 106 -9.72 7.08 -9.15
CA PHE A 106 -8.95 8.25 -8.72
C PHE A 106 -8.96 9.38 -9.76
N LYS A 107 -8.91 9.06 -11.06
CA LYS A 107 -9.03 10.06 -12.13
C LYS A 107 -10.40 10.73 -12.13
N ASN A 108 -11.46 9.95 -11.88
CA ASN A 108 -12.84 10.40 -11.88
C ASN A 108 -13.27 11.03 -10.54
N LYS A 109 -12.35 11.17 -9.58
CA LYS A 109 -12.63 11.62 -8.20
C LYS A 109 -13.77 10.85 -7.53
N SER A 110 -13.94 9.57 -7.88
CA SER A 110 -15.00 8.73 -7.29
C SER A 110 -14.63 8.22 -5.89
N PHE A 111 -13.47 8.62 -5.36
CA PHE A 111 -13.08 8.44 -3.97
C PHE A 111 -13.15 9.80 -3.29
N ASN A 112 -14.08 9.97 -2.36
CA ASN A 112 -13.97 11.00 -1.34
C ASN A 112 -12.92 10.51 -0.33
N MET A 113 -11.73 11.08 -0.39
CA MET A 113 -10.66 10.89 0.60
C MET A 113 -10.44 12.17 1.37
#